data_AF-A0A0Q8JAL8-F1
#
_entry.id   AF-A0A0Q8JAL8-F1
#
_cell.length_a   1.000
_cell.length_b   1.000
_cell.length_c   1.000
_cell.angle_alpha   90.00
_cell.angle_beta   90.00
_cell.angle_gamma   90.00
#
_symmetry.space_group_name_H-M   'P 1'
#
loop_
_entity.id
_entity.type
_entity.pdbx_description
1 polymer ?
#
loop_
_entity_poly.entity_id
_entity_poly.type
_entity_poly.pdbx_seq_one_letter_code
_entity_poly.pdbx_strand_id
1 'polypeptide(L)'
;MPPKASSAGDLDSFSVSLPLNAFFELREFQDQLLSAARTLDPATSPCPSTRPHEQSRHRALASVFRTWADQVDCSLESVRPA
;
A
#
# COMPACT_ATOMS: atom_id res chain seq x y z
N MET A 1 -3.75 14.45 -44.44
CA MET A 1 -4.79 14.17 -43.43
C MET A 1 -4.19 13.24 -42.38
N PRO A 2 -4.01 13.66 -41.11
CA PRO A 2 -3.66 12.74 -40.04
C PRO A 2 -4.94 12.11 -39.45
N PRO A 3 -4.95 10.82 -39.08
CA PRO A 3 -6.07 10.25 -38.35
C PRO A 3 -6.11 10.78 -36.92
N LYS A 4 -7.34 11.12 -36.55
CA LYS A 4 -7.88 11.60 -35.28
C LYS A 4 -7.46 10.72 -34.10
N ALA A 5 -6.84 11.34 -33.08
CA ALA A 5 -6.71 10.75 -31.77
C ALA A 5 -8.12 10.53 -31.20
N SER A 6 -8.50 9.28 -30.99
CA SER A 6 -9.71 8.92 -30.27
C SER A 6 -9.54 7.52 -29.73
N SER A 7 -9.10 7.42 -28.48
CA SER A 7 -9.84 6.68 -27.47
C SER A 7 -9.23 7.02 -26.12
N ALA A 8 -9.81 8.01 -25.45
CA ALA A 8 -9.84 8.01 -24.01
C ALA A 8 -10.62 6.74 -23.65
N GLY A 9 -9.89 5.64 -23.47
CA GLY A 9 -10.46 4.44 -22.91
C GLY A 9 -10.82 4.78 -21.48
N ASP A 10 -12.12 4.85 -21.22
CA ASP A 10 -12.73 4.70 -19.91
C ASP A 10 -11.83 3.80 -19.04
N LEU A 11 -11.17 4.40 -18.06
CA LEU A 11 -10.83 3.69 -16.83
C LEU A 11 -12.17 3.52 -16.11
N ASP A 12 -13.00 2.68 -16.71
CA ASP A 12 -14.21 2.14 -16.12
C ASP A 12 -13.77 1.64 -14.75
N SER A 13 -14.37 2.22 -13.71
CA SER A 13 -14.06 1.86 -12.34
C SER A 13 -14.42 0.40 -12.20
N PHE A 14 -13.42 -0.48 -12.34
CA PHE A 14 -13.58 -1.91 -12.18
C PHE A 14 -14.03 -2.14 -10.73
N SER A 15 -15.36 -2.22 -10.53
CA SER A 15 -15.93 -2.57 -9.24
C SER A 15 -15.63 -4.05 -9.02
N VAL A 16 -14.49 -4.33 -8.40
CA VAL A 16 -14.11 -5.69 -8.05
C VAL A 16 -14.99 -6.12 -6.89
N SER A 17 -15.90 -7.06 -7.11
CA SER A 17 -16.64 -7.68 -6.01
C SER A 17 -15.72 -8.70 -5.33
N LEU A 18 -15.24 -8.35 -4.14
CA LEU A 18 -14.35 -9.20 -3.37
C LEU A 18 -15.17 -10.05 -2.38
N PRO A 19 -14.94 -11.37 -2.28
CA PRO A 19 -15.53 -12.19 -1.24
C PRO A 19 -15.23 -11.62 0.16
N LEU A 20 -16.20 -11.69 1.07
CA LEU A 20 -16.08 -11.13 2.42
C LEU A 20 -14.84 -11.64 3.18
N ASN A 21 -14.50 -12.93 3.02
CA ASN A 21 -13.31 -13.52 3.63
C ASN A 21 -12.02 -12.89 3.08
N ALA A 22 -11.94 -12.72 1.75
CA ALA A 22 -10.79 -12.08 1.11
C ALA A 22 -10.66 -10.60 1.51
N PHE A 23 -11.78 -9.90 1.76
CA PHE A 23 -11.74 -8.54 2.31
C PHE A 23 -11.10 -8.49 3.69
N PHE A 24 -11.47 -9.40 4.59
CA PHE A 24 -10.86 -9.47 5.93
C PHE A 24 -9.38 -9.87 5.87
N GLU A 25 -9.02 -10.84 5.01
CA GLU A 25 -7.63 -11.25 4.82
C GLU A 25 -6.77 -10.10 4.28
N LEU A 26 -7.26 -9.34 3.29
CA LEU A 26 -6.54 -8.16 2.78
C LEU A 26 -6.38 -7.07 3.85
N ARG A 27 -7.39 -6.87 4.69
CA ARG A 27 -7.31 -5.92 5.80
C ARG A 27 -6.32 -6.36 6.87
N GLU A 28 -6.30 -7.65 7.21
CA GLU A 28 -5.30 -8.19 8.14
C GLU A 28 -3.89 -8.07 7.57
N PHE A 29 -3.72 -8.32 6.26
CA PHE A 29 -2.46 -8.14 5.57
C PHE A 29 -1.99 -6.68 5.59
N GLN A 30 -2.90 -5.72 5.37
CA GLN A 30 -2.61 -4.29 5.51
C GLN A 30 -2.08 -3.96 6.92
N ASP A 31 -2.72 -4.46 7.97
CA ASP A 31 -2.28 -4.25 9.35
C ASP A 31 -0.88 -4.85 9.60
N GLN A 32 -0.59 -6.02 9.02
CA GLN A 32 0.74 -6.64 9.09
C GLN A 32 1.81 -5.78 8.39
N LEU A 33 1.51 -5.20 7.22
CA LEU A 33 2.41 -4.27 6.52
C LEU A 33 2.70 -3.02 7.36
N LEU A 34 1.67 -2.43 7.98
CA LEU A 34 1.83 -1.27 8.85
C LEU A 34 2.64 -1.59 10.10
N SER A 35 2.39 -2.76 10.70
CA SER A 35 3.17 -3.25 11.84
C SER A 35 4.64 -3.42 11.48
N ALA A 36 4.95 -4.06 10.35
CA ALA A 36 6.31 -4.22 9.84
C ALA A 36 6.98 -2.87 9.54
N ALA A 37 6.24 -1.90 8.98
CA ALA A 37 6.77 -0.56 8.77
C ALA A 37 7.13 0.15 10.09
N ARG A 38 6.35 -0.05 11.16
CA ARG A 38 6.63 0.55 12.48
C ARG A 38 7.81 -0.11 13.19
N THR A 39 8.01 -1.42 13.05
CA THR A 39 9.16 -2.10 13.64
C THR A 39 10.46 -1.73 12.93
N LEU A 40 10.39 -1.50 11.62
CA LEU A 40 11.53 -1.07 10.81
C LEU A 40 11.81 0.43 10.93
N ASP A 41 10.82 1.26 11.23
CA ASP A 41 11.07 2.69 11.38
C ASP A 41 11.93 2.96 12.63
N PRO A 42 13.16 3.47 12.45
CA PRO A 42 14.04 3.77 13.57
C PRO A 42 13.54 4.95 14.42
N ALA A 43 12.51 5.70 13.98
CA ALA A 43 11.86 6.71 14.81
C ALA A 43 10.99 6.10 15.95
N THR A 44 10.57 4.85 15.80
CA THR A 44 9.71 4.13 16.77
C THR A 44 10.47 3.12 17.63
N SER A 45 11.73 2.81 17.30
CA SER A 45 12.57 1.89 18.06
C SER A 45 13.70 2.65 18.78
N PRO A 46 13.80 2.60 20.13
CA PRO A 46 14.82 3.31 20.90
C PRO A 46 16.21 2.64 20.84
N CYS A 47 16.48 1.79 19.84
CA CYS A 47 17.67 0.97 19.83
C CYS A 47 18.93 1.81 19.49
N PRO A 48 19.97 1.80 20.36
CA PRO A 48 21.18 2.55 20.12
C PRO A 48 22.04 1.80 19.10
N SER A 49 22.60 2.52 18.13
CA SER A 49 23.67 2.02 17.23
C SER A 49 23.24 1.06 16.11
N THR A 50 22.41 1.53 15.16
CA THR A 50 22.49 1.03 13.78
C THR A 50 23.35 1.99 12.96
N ARG A 51 24.26 1.46 12.14
CA ARG A 51 25.09 2.30 11.27
C ARG A 51 24.17 3.13 10.35
N PRO A 52 24.50 4.39 10.03
CA PRO A 52 23.60 5.29 9.29
C PRO A 52 23.09 4.73 7.95
N HIS A 53 23.89 3.85 7.33
CA HIS A 53 23.50 3.13 6.12
C HIS A 53 22.37 2.10 6.34
N GLU A 54 22.39 1.35 7.45
CA GLU A 54 21.33 0.39 7.79
C GLU A 54 20.04 1.11 8.17
N GLN A 55 20.15 2.23 8.89
CA GLN A 55 19.02 3.07 9.24
C GLN A 55 18.31 3.63 7.99
N SER A 56 19.09 4.04 6.99
CA SER A 56 18.55 4.51 5.70
C SER A 56 17.83 3.38 4.95
N ARG A 57 18.37 2.17 4.97
CA ARG A 57 17.73 0.98 4.37
C ARG A 57 16.43 0.60 5.08
N HIS A 58 16.41 0.63 6.41
CA HIS A 58 15.19 0.35 7.18
C HIS A 58 14.12 1.41 6.95
N ARG A 59 14.48 2.69 6.85
CA ARG A 59 13.54 3.75 6.45
C ARG A 59 12.98 3.55 5.05
N ALA A 60 13.83 3.19 4.08
CA ALA A 60 13.37 2.91 2.72
C ALA A 60 12.37 1.74 2.69
N LEU A 61 12.67 0.65 3.40
CA LEU A 61 11.76 -0.50 3.52
C LEU A 61 10.45 -0.13 4.22
N ALA A 62 10.52 0.60 5.35
CA ALA A 62 9.33 1.09 6.05
C ALA A 62 8.45 1.96 5.14
N SER A 63 9.06 2.80 4.29
CA SER A 63 8.34 3.61 3.31
C SER A 63 7.62 2.76 2.26
N VAL A 64 8.26 1.69 1.77
CA VAL A 64 7.63 0.76 0.82
C VAL A 64 6.45 0.05 1.46
N PHE A 65 6.62 -0.47 2.68
CA PHE A 65 5.54 -1.14 3.40
C PHE A 65 4.34 -0.22 3.67
N ARG A 66 4.58 1.06 4.04
CA ARG A 66 3.51 2.06 4.16
C ARG A 66 2.79 2.29 2.83
N THR A 67 3.55 2.48 1.76
CA THR A 67 2.98 2.72 0.42
C THR A 67 2.08 1.56 -0.02
N TRP A 68 2.52 0.32 0.24
CA TRP A 68 1.70 -0.86 -0.06
C TRP A 68 0.46 -0.95 0.83
N ALA A 69 0.58 -0.64 2.13
CA ALA A 69 -0.58 -0.61 3.02
C ALA A 69 -1.61 0.44 2.58
N ASP A 70 -1.17 1.63 2.16
CA ASP A 70 -2.04 2.70 1.66
C ASP A 70 -2.72 2.30 0.34
N GLN A 71 -2.00 1.58 -0.54
CA GLN A 71 -2.59 1.07 -1.78
C GLN A 71 -3.64 -0.01 -1.51
N VAL A 72 -3.42 -0.89 -0.53
CA VAL A 72 -4.42 -1.87 -0.10
C VAL A 72 -5.63 -1.16 0.49
N ASP A 73 -5.44 -0.12 1.32
CA ASP A 73 -6.52 0.71 1.86
C ASP A 73 -7.40 1.30 0.76
N CYS A 74 -6.77 1.99 -0.20
CA CYS A 74 -7.46 2.62 -1.32
C CYS A 74 -8.22 1.58 -2.15
N SER A 75 -7.64 0.39 -2.32
CA SER A 75 -8.29 -0.72 -3.03
C SER A 75 -9.49 -1.25 -2.25
N LEU A 76 -9.38 -1.41 -0.93
CA LEU A 76 -10.49 -1.85 -0.08
C LEU A 76 -11.63 -0.82 -0.03
N GLU A 77 -11.32 0.46 0.05
CA GLU A 77 -12.32 1.54 0.01
C GLU A 77 -13.02 1.61 -1.37
N SER A 78 -12.31 1.31 -2.46
CA SER A 78 -12.92 1.23 -3.80
C SER A 78 -13.90 0.06 -3.98
N VAL A 79 -13.82 -0.95 -3.10
CA VAL A 79 -14.66 -2.15 -3.12
C VAL A 79 -15.80 -2.09 -2.10
N ARG A 80 -15.74 -1.19 -1.11
CA ARG A 80 -16.80 -1.03 -0.11
C ARG A 80 -18.08 -0.52 -0.79
N PRO A 81 -19.19 -1.27 -0.78
CA PRO A 81 -20.46 -0.76 -1.29
C PRO A 81 -20.93 0.42 -0.42
N ALA A 82 -21.44 1.46 -1.09
CA ALA A 82 -21.96 2.70 -0.48
C ALA A 82 -23.12 2.46 0.49
#